data_AF-A0A968NJ06-F1
#
_entry.id   AF-A0A968NJ06-F1
#
_cell.length_a   1.000
_cell.length_b   1.000
_cell.length_c   1.000
_cell.angle_alpha   90.00
_cell.angle_beta   90.00
_cell.angle_gamma   90.00
#
_symmetry.space_group_name_H-M   'P 1'
#
loop_
_entity.id
_entity.type
_entity.pdbx_description
1 polymer ?
#
loop_
_entity_poly.entity_id
_entity_poly.type
_entity_poly.pdbx_seq_one_letter_code
_entity_poly.pdbx_strand_id
1 'polypeptide(L)'
;MANNSFKLTEGGATIITTSELSATDVDSPESSIAFTISDAVNGNFELIANPELAVTSFTQDDIAKRRVKFVHNGDETPPSFKISVGDGEDSADAAAGVIAEFLPINDAPVNTVTTTAQSVLEERGLVFSRANNNAISISDDAGDNPIQVTLTAANGIFTVANDAFISITNNATGAVTIRGTIAKINTALDGLIFRSARNFNGSTTIVVAANDLGNTGVA
;
A
#
# COMPACT_ATOMS: atom_id res chain seq x y z
N MET A 1 29.78 -9.09 13.41
CA MET A 1 28.31 -8.86 13.39
C MET A 1 27.57 -10.18 13.38
N ALA A 2 26.45 -10.28 14.10
CA ALA A 2 25.56 -11.44 14.19
C ALA A 2 24.08 -11.00 14.17
N ASN A 3 23.19 -11.97 14.02
CA ASN A 3 21.73 -11.83 14.09
C ASN A 3 21.07 -10.86 13.11
N ASN A 4 21.78 -10.28 12.13
CA ASN A 4 21.33 -9.34 11.10
C ASN A 4 20.11 -9.84 10.30
N SER A 5 18.94 -9.83 10.92
CA SER A 5 17.72 -10.49 10.49
C SER A 5 16.51 -9.86 11.17
N PHE A 6 15.63 -9.25 10.38
CA PHE A 6 14.56 -8.38 10.86
C PHE A 6 13.19 -8.95 10.55
N LYS A 7 12.26 -8.73 11.49
CA LYS A 7 10.82 -8.95 11.30
C LYS A 7 10.14 -7.60 11.37
N LEU A 8 9.57 -7.15 10.27
CA LEU A 8 9.02 -5.79 10.13
C LEU A 8 7.56 -5.85 9.72
N THR A 9 6.83 -4.79 10.00
CA THR A 9 5.42 -4.63 9.61
C THR A 9 5.30 -3.37 8.79
N GLU A 10 4.51 -3.43 7.72
CA GLU A 10 4.15 -2.28 6.91
C GLU A 10 3.55 -1.14 7.76
N GLY A 11 3.89 0.10 7.39
CA GLY A 11 3.51 1.34 8.10
C GLY A 11 3.91 1.41 9.58
N GLY A 12 4.54 0.35 10.10
CA GLY A 12 4.73 0.11 11.51
C GLY A 12 6.11 0.51 12.00
N ALA A 13 6.23 0.57 13.32
CA ALA A 13 7.48 0.77 14.02
C ALA A 13 7.90 -0.50 14.76
N THR A 14 9.07 -1.05 14.43
CA THR A 14 9.63 -2.23 15.10
C THR A 14 10.85 -1.83 15.92
N ILE A 15 10.83 -2.12 17.22
CA ILE A 15 12.00 -1.92 18.09
C ILE A 15 13.07 -2.95 17.72
N ILE A 16 14.28 -2.47 17.45
CA ILE A 16 15.43 -3.34 17.17
C ILE A 16 16.06 -3.77 18.48
N THR A 17 16.21 -5.07 18.66
CA THR A 17 16.86 -5.67 19.83
C THR A 17 18.01 -6.58 19.40
N THR A 18 18.69 -7.18 20.38
CA THR A 18 19.84 -8.05 20.11
C THR A 18 19.47 -9.36 19.38
N SER A 19 18.18 -9.70 19.28
CA SER A 19 17.71 -10.80 18.43
C SER A 19 17.68 -10.46 16.94
N GLU A 20 17.57 -9.17 16.58
CA GLU A 20 17.53 -8.72 15.17
C GLU A 20 18.87 -8.17 14.67
N LEU A 21 19.72 -7.69 15.57
CA LEU A 21 21.03 -7.17 15.23
C LEU A 21 21.94 -7.16 16.46
N SER A 22 23.15 -7.70 16.33
CA SER A 22 24.15 -7.61 17.40
C SER A 22 25.58 -7.65 16.89
N ALA A 23 26.49 -7.14 17.69
CA ALA A 23 27.92 -7.28 17.52
C ALA A 23 28.60 -7.31 18.89
N THR A 24 29.72 -7.99 18.96
CA THR A 24 30.58 -8.05 20.14
C THR A 24 31.99 -7.80 19.67
N ASP A 25 32.76 -7.11 20.50
CA ASP A 25 34.19 -6.93 20.34
C ASP A 25 34.85 -7.23 21.68
N VAL A 26 36.06 -7.79 21.67
CA VAL A 26 36.77 -8.20 22.89
C VAL A 26 37.46 -7.02 23.57
N ASP A 27 37.82 -6.00 22.80
CA ASP A 27 38.58 -4.84 23.26
C ASP A 27 37.69 -3.58 23.37
N SER A 28 36.55 -3.57 22.69
CA SER A 28 35.61 -2.45 22.64
C SER A 28 34.30 -2.67 23.41
N PRO A 29 33.91 -1.75 24.33
CA PRO A 29 32.62 -1.84 25.02
C PRO A 29 31.43 -1.60 24.08
N GLU A 30 30.22 -2.04 24.46
CA GLU A 30 29.01 -1.87 23.64
C GLU A 30 28.69 -0.41 23.24
N SER A 31 29.15 0.56 24.04
CA SER A 31 28.96 1.98 23.77
C SER A 31 29.89 2.55 22.68
N SER A 32 30.98 1.85 22.31
CA SER A 32 31.86 2.25 21.21
C SER A 32 31.61 1.47 19.92
N ILE A 33 30.99 0.28 20.00
CA ILE A 33 30.59 -0.49 18.81
C ILE A 33 29.42 0.22 18.11
N ALA A 34 29.68 0.82 16.96
CA ALA A 34 28.72 1.59 16.18
C ALA A 34 28.28 0.83 14.91
N PHE A 35 26.98 0.74 14.71
CA PHE A 35 26.38 0.34 13.45
C PHE A 35 26.17 1.57 12.57
N THR A 36 26.43 1.45 11.27
CA THR A 36 26.15 2.49 10.27
C THR A 36 25.23 1.94 9.20
N ILE A 37 24.15 2.67 8.91
CA ILE A 37 23.13 2.34 7.92
C ILE A 37 23.37 3.12 6.63
N SER A 38 23.29 2.43 5.50
CA SER A 38 23.31 3.04 4.16
C SER A 38 22.24 2.42 3.26
N ASP A 39 21.98 3.07 2.12
CA ASP A 39 21.05 2.60 1.09
C ASP A 39 19.65 2.22 1.60
N ALA A 40 19.14 2.94 2.62
CA ALA A 40 17.81 2.68 3.18
C ALA A 40 16.69 3.08 2.21
N VAL A 41 15.75 2.16 1.98
CA VAL A 41 14.58 2.31 1.11
C VAL A 41 13.35 1.78 1.85
N ASN A 42 12.20 2.45 1.63
CA ASN A 42 10.89 2.18 2.25
C ASN A 42 10.87 2.27 3.79
N GLY A 43 11.78 3.05 4.37
CA GLY A 43 11.76 3.33 5.80
C GLY A 43 13.09 3.86 6.31
N ASN A 44 13.14 4.09 7.62
CA ASN A 44 14.32 4.62 8.28
C ASN A 44 14.45 4.07 9.71
N PHE A 45 15.68 4.09 10.21
CA PHE A 45 15.95 3.87 11.63
C PHE A 45 15.74 5.19 12.39
N GLU A 46 15.26 5.10 13.62
CA GLU A 46 15.04 6.23 14.52
C GLU A 46 15.48 5.86 15.93
N LEU A 47 15.88 6.87 16.70
CA LEU A 47 15.96 6.74 18.15
C LEU A 47 14.57 6.97 18.75
N ILE A 48 14.16 6.13 19.70
CA ILE A 48 12.87 6.26 20.38
C ILE A 48 12.73 7.63 21.06
N ALA A 49 13.82 8.20 21.56
CA ALA A 49 13.84 9.52 22.18
C ALA A 49 13.63 10.67 21.19
N ASN A 50 13.88 10.45 19.90
CA ASN A 50 13.78 11.45 18.82
C ASN A 50 12.98 10.86 17.65
N PRO A 51 11.66 10.63 17.83
CA PRO A 51 10.82 10.09 16.77
C PRO A 51 10.80 11.01 15.54
N GLU A 52 10.54 10.44 14.37
CA GLU A 52 10.46 11.13 13.06
C GLU A 52 11.81 11.69 12.55
N LEU A 53 12.89 11.55 13.32
CA LEU A 53 14.23 11.92 12.89
C LEU A 53 15.02 10.66 12.51
N ALA A 54 15.25 10.49 11.21
CA ALA A 54 16.07 9.42 10.70
C ALA A 54 17.50 9.48 11.26
N VAL A 55 17.99 8.34 11.75
CA VAL A 55 19.38 8.14 12.15
C VAL A 55 20.05 7.14 11.23
N THR A 56 21.30 7.41 10.86
CA THR A 56 22.13 6.51 10.07
C THR A 56 23.20 5.82 10.90
N SER A 57 23.25 6.07 12.20
CA SER A 57 24.17 5.38 13.11
C SER A 57 23.61 5.30 14.52
N PHE A 58 23.92 4.19 15.19
CA PHE A 58 23.58 3.88 16.59
C PHE A 58 24.54 2.81 17.13
N THR A 59 24.63 2.68 18.44
CA THR A 59 25.58 1.77 19.10
C THR A 59 24.96 0.42 19.49
N GLN A 60 25.80 -0.58 19.79
CA GLN A 60 25.36 -1.82 20.39
C GLN A 60 24.63 -1.58 21.73
N ASP A 61 25.07 -0.59 22.52
CA ASP A 61 24.40 -0.16 23.76
C ASP A 61 23.02 0.48 23.50
N ASP A 62 22.80 1.12 22.34
CA ASP A 62 21.47 1.62 21.94
C ASP A 62 20.50 0.46 21.67
N ILE A 63 20.95 -0.58 20.97
CA ILE A 63 20.16 -1.79 20.69
C ILE A 63 19.86 -2.55 22.00
N ALA A 64 20.87 -2.79 22.84
CA ALA A 64 20.74 -3.53 24.10
C ALA A 64 19.74 -2.86 25.05
N LYS A 65 19.70 -1.52 25.05
CA LYS A 65 18.74 -0.70 25.82
C LYS A 65 17.43 -0.44 25.07
N ARG A 66 17.21 -1.06 23.91
CA ARG A 66 15.99 -0.98 23.09
C ARG A 66 15.64 0.45 22.70
N ARG A 67 16.65 1.28 22.38
CA ARG A 67 16.49 2.70 22.02
C ARG A 67 16.35 2.94 20.52
N VAL A 68 16.57 1.93 19.70
CA VAL A 68 16.49 2.01 18.24
C VAL A 68 15.21 1.34 17.77
N LYS A 69 14.53 1.94 16.80
CA LYS A 69 13.42 1.33 16.06
C LYS A 69 13.63 1.53 14.57
N PHE A 70 13.09 0.63 13.76
CA PHE A 70 12.87 0.84 12.34
C PHE A 70 11.42 1.27 12.11
N VAL A 71 11.19 2.25 11.25
CA VAL A 71 9.85 2.73 10.86
C VAL A 71 9.68 2.51 9.35
N HIS A 72 8.69 1.69 8.98
CA HIS A 72 8.30 1.51 7.57
C HIS A 72 7.51 2.72 7.07
N ASN A 73 7.68 3.10 5.81
CA ASN A 73 7.02 4.28 5.25
C ASN A 73 5.53 4.08 4.88
N GLY A 74 5.03 2.86 4.99
CA GLY A 74 3.65 2.50 4.64
C GLY A 74 3.44 2.11 3.18
N ASP A 75 4.50 1.91 2.41
CA ASP A 75 4.35 1.27 1.10
C ASP A 75 4.19 -0.26 1.24
N GLU A 76 3.58 -0.91 0.24
CA GLU A 76 3.35 -2.36 0.19
C GLU A 76 4.63 -3.19 0.00
N THR A 77 5.76 -2.53 -0.24
CA THR A 77 7.03 -3.17 -0.59
C THR A 77 7.95 -3.30 0.62
N PRO A 78 8.55 -4.48 0.89
CA PRO A 78 9.48 -4.64 1.99
C PRO A 78 10.65 -3.63 1.94
N PRO A 79 11.20 -3.21 3.09
CA PRO A 79 12.31 -2.28 3.12
C PRO A 79 13.63 -2.96 2.74
N SER A 80 14.62 -2.16 2.35
CA SER A 80 16.00 -2.61 2.16
C SER A 80 16.98 -1.58 2.69
N PHE A 81 18.14 -2.05 3.17
CA PHE A 81 19.23 -1.23 3.69
C PHE A 81 20.51 -2.08 3.81
N LYS A 82 21.65 -1.42 3.94
CA LYS A 82 22.93 -2.05 4.31
C LYS A 82 23.39 -1.59 5.68
N ILE A 83 24.12 -2.47 6.37
CA ILE A 83 24.65 -2.27 7.71
C ILE A 83 26.14 -2.60 7.69
N SER A 84 26.98 -1.65 8.11
CA SER A 84 28.34 -1.92 8.56
C SER A 84 28.43 -1.76 10.08
N VAL A 85 29.47 -2.34 10.68
CA VAL A 85 29.76 -2.19 12.12
C VAL A 85 31.25 -1.94 12.31
N GLY A 86 31.60 -1.07 13.24
CA GLY A 86 32.98 -0.80 13.63
C GLY A 86 33.05 -0.17 15.00
N ASP A 87 34.25 -0.05 15.56
CA ASP A 87 34.50 0.54 16.87
C ASP A 87 35.25 1.88 16.84
N GLY A 88 35.72 2.28 15.65
CA GLY A 88 36.50 3.50 15.42
C GLY A 88 37.92 3.21 14.94
N GLU A 89 38.40 2.00 15.20
CA GLU A 89 39.70 1.49 14.81
C GLU A 89 39.58 0.56 13.61
N ASP A 90 38.64 -0.38 13.68
CA ASP A 90 38.33 -1.32 12.61
C ASP A 90 36.86 -1.29 12.23
N SER A 91 36.56 -1.68 10.99
CA SER A 91 35.18 -1.78 10.51
C SER A 91 35.01 -2.98 9.59
N ALA A 92 33.86 -3.64 9.74
CA ALA A 92 33.41 -4.67 8.82
C ALA A 92 32.76 -4.05 7.59
N ASP A 93 32.91 -4.71 6.44
CA ASP A 93 32.22 -4.35 5.21
C ASP A 93 30.70 -4.29 5.41
N ALA A 94 30.05 -3.39 4.67
CA ALA A 94 28.60 -3.25 4.71
C ALA A 94 27.92 -4.50 4.12
N ALA A 95 27.07 -5.14 4.92
CA ALA A 95 26.23 -6.27 4.50
C ALA A 95 24.76 -5.83 4.37
N ALA A 96 24.00 -6.47 3.49
CA ALA A 96 22.56 -6.20 3.40
C ALA A 96 21.83 -6.63 4.69
N GLY A 97 20.86 -5.84 5.13
CA GLY A 97 19.92 -6.25 6.16
C GLY A 97 19.04 -7.38 5.64
N VAL A 98 18.89 -8.48 6.41
CA VAL A 98 18.03 -9.60 5.98
C VAL A 98 16.62 -9.36 6.51
N ILE A 99 15.65 -9.08 5.66
CA ILE A 99 14.24 -9.04 6.06
C ILE A 99 13.72 -10.49 6.07
N ALA A 100 13.69 -11.10 7.25
CA ALA A 100 13.24 -12.49 7.41
C ALA A 100 11.72 -12.62 7.37
N GLU A 101 11.01 -11.56 7.78
CA GLU A 101 9.55 -11.50 7.75
C GLU A 101 9.13 -10.06 7.50
N PHE A 102 8.26 -9.85 6.52
CA PHE A 102 7.55 -8.59 6.30
C PHE A 102 6.06 -8.88 6.37
N LEU A 103 5.38 -8.21 7.29
CA LEU A 103 3.96 -8.38 7.54
C LEU A 103 3.20 -7.21 6.91
N PRO A 104 2.50 -7.41 5.78
CA PRO A 104 1.72 -6.35 5.16
C PRO A 104 0.44 -6.08 5.97
N ILE A 105 -0.15 -4.89 5.81
CA ILE A 105 -1.35 -4.44 6.50
C ILE A 105 -2.45 -4.14 5.48
N ASN A 106 -3.67 -4.60 5.75
CA ASN A 106 -4.82 -4.32 4.90
C ASN A 106 -5.17 -2.83 4.86
N ASP A 107 -5.01 -2.24 3.69
CA ASP A 107 -5.32 -0.86 3.42
C ASP A 107 -6.69 -0.70 2.74
N ALA A 108 -7.32 0.46 2.90
CA ALA A 108 -8.65 0.66 2.34
C ALA A 108 -8.59 0.99 0.84
N PRO A 109 -9.55 0.51 0.02
CA PRO A 109 -9.57 0.81 -1.40
C PRO A 109 -9.69 2.31 -1.71
N VAL A 110 -8.92 2.76 -2.70
CA VAL A 110 -8.95 4.13 -3.21
C VAL A 110 -9.66 4.18 -4.56
N ASN A 111 -10.73 4.98 -4.63
CA ASN A 111 -11.47 5.24 -5.87
C ASN A 111 -10.92 6.52 -6.53
N THR A 112 -10.42 6.41 -7.76
CA THR A 112 -10.00 7.56 -8.56
C THR A 112 -10.97 7.80 -9.71
N VAL A 113 -11.34 9.07 -9.90
CA VAL A 113 -12.16 9.52 -11.03
C VAL A 113 -11.43 10.66 -11.73
N THR A 114 -11.12 10.50 -13.03
CA THR A 114 -10.33 11.50 -13.78
C THR A 114 -11.01 12.87 -13.83
N THR A 115 -12.34 12.89 -13.89
CA THR A 115 -13.15 14.12 -13.96
C THR A 115 -14.47 13.95 -13.19
N THR A 116 -14.69 14.75 -12.16
CA THR A 116 -15.82 14.58 -11.22
C THR A 116 -17.14 15.15 -11.76
N ALA A 117 -17.10 16.12 -12.67
CA ALA A 117 -18.28 16.63 -13.36
C ALA A 117 -18.35 16.06 -14.78
N GLN A 118 -19.44 15.37 -15.08
CA GLN A 118 -19.73 14.81 -16.40
C GLN A 118 -21.03 15.40 -16.94
N SER A 119 -21.14 15.49 -18.27
CA SER A 119 -22.39 15.86 -18.93
C SER A 119 -22.63 14.93 -20.11
N VAL A 120 -23.91 14.60 -20.34
CA VAL A 120 -24.36 13.80 -21.46
C VAL A 120 -25.76 14.30 -21.83
N LEU A 121 -26.11 14.25 -23.12
CA LEU A 121 -27.48 14.53 -23.51
C LEU A 121 -28.41 13.47 -22.89
N GLU A 122 -29.64 13.87 -22.60
CA GLU A 122 -30.65 12.93 -22.11
C GLU A 122 -30.77 11.72 -23.06
N GLU A 123 -31.07 10.56 -22.47
CA GLU A 123 -31.26 9.30 -23.17
C GLU A 123 -30.03 8.75 -23.92
N ARG A 124 -28.88 9.44 -23.87
CA ARG A 124 -27.59 8.91 -24.35
C ARG A 124 -26.81 8.28 -23.20
N GLY A 125 -26.06 7.23 -23.53
CA GLY A 125 -25.14 6.60 -22.59
C GLY A 125 -23.91 7.48 -22.39
N LEU A 126 -23.55 7.76 -21.14
CA LEU A 126 -22.24 8.26 -20.75
C LEU A 126 -21.32 7.05 -20.56
N VAL A 127 -20.28 6.95 -21.38
CA VAL A 127 -19.28 5.87 -21.28
C VAL A 127 -18.11 6.39 -20.45
N PHE A 128 -17.84 5.74 -19.33
CA PHE A 128 -16.64 5.95 -18.52
C PHE A 128 -15.51 5.12 -19.12
N SER A 129 -14.44 5.78 -19.56
CA SER A 129 -13.28 5.10 -20.12
C SER A 129 -12.04 5.98 -20.11
N ARG A 130 -10.88 5.34 -20.24
CA ARG A 130 -9.60 6.05 -20.42
C ARG A 130 -9.60 6.85 -21.73
N ALA A 131 -10.17 6.28 -22.79
CA ALA A 131 -10.28 6.93 -24.10
C ALA A 131 -11.12 8.21 -24.07
N ASN A 132 -12.09 8.30 -23.14
CA ASN A 132 -12.94 9.47 -22.96
C ASN A 132 -12.43 10.45 -21.88
N ASN A 133 -11.26 10.19 -21.27
CA ASN A 133 -10.69 11.00 -20.18
C ASN A 133 -11.62 11.19 -18.97
N ASN A 134 -12.45 10.19 -18.69
CA ASN A 134 -13.38 10.18 -17.56
C ASN A 134 -13.40 8.84 -16.85
N ALA A 135 -12.30 8.08 -16.89
CA ALA A 135 -12.24 6.76 -16.29
C ALA A 135 -12.52 6.79 -14.78
N ILE A 136 -13.12 5.71 -14.31
CA ILE A 136 -13.18 5.34 -12.90
C ILE A 136 -12.17 4.19 -12.73
N SER A 137 -11.30 4.29 -11.76
CA SER A 137 -10.34 3.24 -11.42
C SER A 137 -10.25 3.03 -9.92
N ILE A 138 -10.00 1.79 -9.52
CA ILE A 138 -9.78 1.39 -8.14
C ILE A 138 -8.32 0.95 -7.97
N SER A 139 -7.70 1.35 -6.88
CA SER A 139 -6.42 0.82 -6.40
C SER A 139 -6.55 0.39 -4.96
N ASP A 140 -5.85 -0.66 -4.59
CA ASP A 140 -5.93 -1.33 -3.29
C ASP A 140 -4.74 -2.30 -3.17
N ASP A 141 -4.43 -2.72 -1.95
CA ASP A 141 -3.35 -3.65 -1.66
C ASP A 141 -3.75 -5.11 -1.87
N ALA A 142 -5.03 -5.45 -2.05
CA ALA A 142 -5.51 -6.84 -2.17
C ALA A 142 -4.85 -7.72 -3.27
N GLY A 143 -4.05 -7.15 -4.17
CA GLY A 143 -3.36 -7.90 -5.23
C GLY A 143 -4.32 -8.67 -6.14
N ASP A 144 -4.13 -10.00 -6.22
CA ASP A 144 -5.00 -10.90 -6.99
C ASP A 144 -6.21 -11.42 -6.19
N ASN A 145 -6.37 -11.02 -4.93
CA ASN A 145 -7.56 -11.36 -4.16
C ASN A 145 -8.79 -10.57 -4.66
N PRO A 146 -10.00 -11.16 -4.58
CA PRO A 146 -11.19 -10.51 -5.10
C PRO A 146 -11.69 -9.42 -4.16
N ILE A 147 -11.85 -8.20 -4.68
CA ILE A 147 -12.52 -7.08 -4.03
C ILE A 147 -13.96 -6.94 -4.55
N GLN A 148 -14.76 -6.10 -3.90
CA GLN A 148 -16.12 -5.77 -4.31
C GLN A 148 -16.27 -4.28 -4.62
N VAL A 149 -16.84 -3.95 -5.77
CA VAL A 149 -17.22 -2.58 -6.15
C VAL A 149 -18.73 -2.49 -6.31
N THR A 150 -19.35 -1.50 -5.67
CA THR A 150 -20.76 -1.17 -5.83
C THR A 150 -20.91 0.20 -6.47
N LEU A 151 -21.60 0.25 -7.60
CA LEU A 151 -21.94 1.44 -8.35
C LEU A 151 -23.40 1.79 -8.08
N THR A 152 -23.68 2.99 -7.57
CA THR A 152 -25.04 3.45 -7.30
C THR A 152 -25.36 4.74 -8.06
N ALA A 153 -26.53 4.80 -8.68
CA ALA A 153 -27.05 5.97 -9.38
C ALA A 153 -28.41 6.38 -8.84
N ALA A 154 -28.58 7.66 -8.50
CA ALA A 154 -29.85 8.18 -7.98
C ALA A 154 -30.96 8.29 -9.06
N ASN A 155 -30.59 8.62 -10.31
CA ASN A 155 -31.54 8.82 -11.43
C ASN A 155 -31.05 8.17 -12.73
N GLY A 156 -30.68 6.90 -12.66
CA GLY A 156 -30.25 6.15 -13.84
C GLY A 156 -29.82 4.74 -13.52
N ILE A 157 -29.21 4.11 -14.51
CA ILE A 157 -28.72 2.73 -14.43
C ILE A 157 -27.27 2.65 -14.90
N PHE A 158 -26.57 1.64 -14.38
CA PHE A 158 -25.27 1.23 -14.89
C PHE A 158 -25.37 -0.06 -15.68
N THR A 159 -24.71 -0.12 -16.83
CA THR A 159 -24.49 -1.35 -17.59
C THR A 159 -23.00 -1.64 -17.64
N VAL A 160 -22.63 -2.80 -17.11
CA VAL A 160 -21.27 -3.34 -17.12
C VAL A 160 -21.19 -4.42 -18.19
N ALA A 161 -20.12 -4.44 -18.98
CA ALA A 161 -19.89 -5.50 -19.95
C ALA A 161 -19.65 -6.84 -19.22
N ASN A 162 -20.22 -7.93 -19.73
CA ASN A 162 -19.96 -9.25 -19.17
C ASN A 162 -18.49 -9.64 -19.40
N ASP A 163 -17.84 -10.16 -18.36
CA ASP A 163 -16.50 -10.72 -18.42
C ASP A 163 -16.46 -12.00 -17.58
N ALA A 164 -15.75 -13.03 -18.06
CA ALA A 164 -15.75 -14.37 -17.45
C ALA A 164 -15.02 -14.43 -16.09
N PHE A 165 -14.24 -13.40 -15.75
CA PHE A 165 -13.39 -13.33 -14.55
C PHE A 165 -13.96 -12.43 -13.45
N ILE A 166 -15.15 -11.87 -13.65
CA ILE A 166 -15.88 -11.09 -12.63
C ILE A 166 -17.28 -11.65 -12.44
N SER A 167 -17.80 -11.50 -11.23
CA SER A 167 -19.21 -11.69 -10.92
C SER A 167 -19.91 -10.33 -10.94
N ILE A 168 -21.02 -10.22 -11.65
CA ILE A 168 -21.85 -9.00 -11.68
C ILE A 168 -23.23 -9.35 -11.15
N THR A 169 -23.69 -8.59 -10.17
CA THR A 169 -25.05 -8.70 -9.60
C THR A 169 -25.81 -7.41 -9.88
N ASN A 170 -27.11 -7.53 -10.18
CA ASN A 170 -28.01 -6.39 -10.46
C ASN A 170 -27.55 -5.49 -11.63
N ASN A 171 -26.94 -6.08 -12.68
CA ASN A 171 -26.54 -5.34 -13.88
C ASN A 171 -27.75 -4.64 -14.53
N ALA A 172 -27.52 -3.52 -15.23
CA ALA A 172 -28.56 -2.68 -15.86
C ALA A 172 -29.61 -2.12 -14.86
N THR A 173 -29.23 -1.93 -13.60
CA THR A 173 -30.06 -1.29 -12.58
C THR A 173 -29.38 -0.06 -11.99
N GLY A 174 -30.06 0.65 -11.08
CA GLY A 174 -29.50 1.79 -10.34
C GLY A 174 -28.45 1.41 -9.30
N ALA A 175 -28.26 0.13 -9.00
CA ALA A 175 -27.24 -0.35 -8.08
C ALA A 175 -26.61 -1.65 -8.62
N VAL A 176 -25.38 -1.58 -9.13
CA VAL A 176 -24.65 -2.73 -9.70
C VAL A 176 -23.51 -3.10 -8.76
N THR A 177 -23.35 -4.39 -8.47
CA THR A 177 -22.21 -4.90 -7.70
C THR A 177 -21.33 -5.75 -8.60
N ILE A 178 -20.03 -5.47 -8.61
CA ILE A 178 -18.99 -6.19 -9.34
C ILE A 178 -18.04 -6.81 -8.31
N ARG A 179 -17.70 -8.08 -8.45
CA ARG A 179 -16.69 -8.76 -7.63
C ARG A 179 -15.66 -9.45 -8.51
N GLY A 180 -14.39 -9.28 -8.20
CA GLY A 180 -13.26 -9.81 -8.96
C GLY A 180 -11.94 -9.17 -8.53
N THR A 181 -10.85 -9.48 -9.21
CA THR A 181 -9.55 -8.84 -8.92
C THR A 181 -9.56 -7.37 -9.36
N ILE A 182 -8.70 -6.54 -8.76
CA ILE A 182 -8.58 -5.11 -9.08
C ILE A 182 -8.35 -4.90 -10.58
N ALA A 183 -7.45 -5.69 -11.17
CA ALA A 183 -7.15 -5.61 -12.61
C ALA A 183 -8.39 -5.87 -13.48
N LYS A 184 -9.18 -6.90 -13.15
CA LYS A 184 -10.39 -7.25 -13.92
C LYS A 184 -11.53 -6.27 -13.71
N ILE A 185 -11.69 -5.75 -12.51
CA ILE A 185 -12.65 -4.68 -12.21
C ILE A 185 -12.31 -3.42 -13.00
N ASN A 186 -11.04 -2.99 -13.01
CA ASN A 186 -10.62 -1.82 -13.78
C ASN A 186 -10.83 -1.98 -15.29
N THR A 187 -10.64 -3.20 -15.83
CA THR A 187 -11.01 -3.50 -17.23
C THR A 187 -12.52 -3.38 -17.45
N ALA A 188 -13.35 -3.86 -16.53
CA ALA A 188 -14.80 -3.77 -16.65
C ALA A 188 -15.34 -2.34 -16.49
N LEU A 189 -14.65 -1.50 -15.70
CA LEU A 189 -14.96 -0.08 -15.54
C LEU A 189 -14.56 0.74 -16.78
N ASP A 190 -13.53 0.31 -17.53
CA ASP A 190 -13.11 0.92 -18.80
C ASP A 190 -14.05 0.54 -19.96
N GLY A 191 -15.19 1.23 -20.02
CA GLY A 191 -16.33 0.88 -20.89
C GLY A 191 -17.67 0.84 -20.15
N LEU A 192 -17.69 1.12 -18.84
CA LEU A 192 -18.89 1.25 -18.04
C LEU A 192 -19.84 2.29 -18.65
N ILE A 193 -21.12 1.93 -18.80
CA ILE A 193 -22.13 2.82 -19.36
C ILE A 193 -23.10 3.25 -18.28
N PHE A 194 -23.22 4.56 -18.05
CA PHE A 194 -24.32 5.16 -17.32
C PHE A 194 -25.39 5.66 -18.28
N ARG A 195 -26.66 5.42 -17.97
CA ARG A 195 -27.79 6.04 -18.66
C ARG A 195 -28.75 6.62 -17.63
N SER A 196 -29.12 7.89 -17.80
CA SER A 196 -30.14 8.49 -16.95
C SER A 196 -31.51 7.82 -17.13
N ALA A 197 -32.39 8.01 -16.16
CA ALA A 197 -33.79 7.62 -16.30
C ALA A 197 -34.42 8.33 -17.51
N ARG A 198 -35.43 7.69 -18.11
CA ARG A 198 -36.11 8.22 -19.31
C ARG A 198 -36.67 9.62 -19.05
N ASN A 199 -36.45 10.55 -20.00
CA ASN A 199 -36.84 11.97 -19.89
C ASN A 199 -36.25 12.72 -18.68
N PHE A 200 -35.25 12.17 -17.99
CA PHE A 200 -34.62 12.85 -16.87
C PHE A 200 -33.72 13.98 -17.38
N ASN A 201 -34.04 15.20 -16.96
CA ASN A 201 -33.26 16.41 -17.22
C ASN A 201 -32.88 17.04 -15.89
N GLY A 202 -31.57 17.18 -15.65
CA GLY A 202 -31.04 17.74 -14.41
C GLY A 202 -29.76 17.05 -13.96
N SER A 203 -29.30 17.41 -12.77
CA SER A 203 -28.12 16.81 -12.15
C SER A 203 -28.49 15.55 -11.37
N THR A 204 -27.63 14.53 -11.43
CA THR A 204 -27.72 13.31 -10.63
C THR A 204 -26.38 12.99 -10.01
N THR A 205 -26.39 12.18 -8.95
CA THR A 205 -25.18 11.68 -8.30
C THR A 205 -24.94 10.23 -8.67
N ILE A 206 -23.66 9.90 -8.81
CA ILE A 206 -23.13 8.55 -8.92
C ILE A 206 -22.24 8.34 -7.69
N VAL A 207 -22.34 7.17 -7.09
CA VAL A 207 -21.48 6.75 -5.97
C VAL A 207 -20.74 5.48 -6.40
N VAL A 208 -19.43 5.49 -6.18
CA VAL A 208 -18.56 4.32 -6.32
C VAL A 208 -18.09 3.97 -4.92
N ALA A 209 -18.35 2.74 -4.48
CA ALA A 209 -17.89 2.21 -3.21
C ALA A 209 -17.13 0.91 -3.46
N ALA A 210 -15.85 0.88 -3.09
CA ALA A 210 -15.00 -0.29 -3.15
C ALA A 210 -14.78 -0.85 -1.72
N ASN A 211 -14.67 -2.16 -1.61
CA ASN A 211 -14.41 -2.88 -0.38
C ASN A 211 -13.48 -4.06 -0.72
N ASP A 212 -12.29 -4.06 -0.15
CA ASP A 212 -11.24 -5.07 -0.28
C ASP A 212 -11.64 -6.45 0.29
N LEU A 213 -12.70 -6.51 1.10
CA LEU A 213 -13.14 -7.65 1.90
C LEU A 213 -12.11 -8.09 2.97
N GLY A 214 -11.28 -7.16 3.43
CA GLY A 214 -10.18 -7.41 4.37
C GLY A 214 -9.02 -8.20 3.75
N ASN A 215 -8.82 -8.07 2.44
CA ASN A 215 -7.73 -8.73 1.74
C ASN A 215 -6.51 -7.80 1.60
N THR A 216 -5.37 -8.28 2.09
CA THR A 216 -4.05 -7.75 1.75
C THR A 216 -3.39 -8.60 0.67
N GLY A 217 -2.62 -7.97 -0.21
CA GLY A 217 -1.83 -8.61 -1.24
C GLY A 217 -0.34 -8.59 -0.92
N VAL A 218 0.43 -9.23 -1.79
CA VAL A 218 1.89 -9.14 -1.77
C VAL A 218 2.30 -8.29 -2.96
N ALA A 219 3.17 -7.29 -2.73
CA ALA A 219 3.76 -6.48 -3.79
C ALA A 219 4.73 -7.28 -4.69
#